data_AF-A0A535UW72-F1
#
_entry.id   AF-A0A535UW72-F1
#
_cell.length_a   1.000
_cell.length_b   1.000
_cell.length_c   1.000
_cell.angle_alpha   90.00
_cell.angle_beta   90.00
_cell.angle_gamma   90.00
#
_symmetry.space_group_name_H-M   'P 1'
#
loop_
_entity.id
_entity.type
_entity.pdbx_description
1 polymer ?
#
loop_
_entity_poly.entity_id
_entity_poly.type
_entity_poly.pdbx_seq_one_letter_code
_entity_poly.pdbx_strand_id
1 'polypeptide(L)'
;MRNILLSIAAIALTDIALQLDNALAISSVASTVPPRDRLPILAGGVLLAAACLFGFTFLGSQLIDRIAWLKPVAGLTLFVIGGKLVYDYFRA
;
A
#
# COMPACT_ATOMS: atom_id res chain seq x y z
N MET A 1 5.13 12.46 25.84
CA MET A 1 5.39 11.06 25.47
C MET A 1 4.19 10.35 24.85
N ARG A 2 2.98 10.37 25.46
CA ARG A 2 1.78 9.69 24.91
C ARG A 2 1.47 10.02 23.44
N ASN A 3 1.60 11.28 23.03
CA ASN A 3 1.32 11.69 21.65
C ASN A 3 2.32 11.15 20.62
N ILE A 4 3.58 10.92 21.02
CA ILE A 4 4.62 10.38 20.13
C ILE A 4 4.35 8.90 19.87
N LEU A 5 4.00 8.16 20.93
CA LEU A 5 3.65 6.74 20.80
C LEU A 5 2.41 6.53 19.92
N LEU A 6 1.40 7.39 20.06
CA LEU A 6 0.21 7.38 19.20
C LEU A 6 0.56 7.70 17.74
N SER A 7 1.46 8.66 17.50
CA SER A 7 1.88 9.02 16.14
C SER A 7 2.66 7.88 15.48
N ILE A 8 3.58 7.24 16.21
CA ILE A 8 4.32 6.06 15.72
C ILE A 8 3.35 4.93 15.40
N ALA A 9 2.41 4.65 16.29
CA ALA A 9 1.40 3.61 16.06
C ALA A 9 0.54 3.91 14.83
N ALA A 10 0.10 5.16 14.64
CA ALA A 10 -0.68 5.55 13.48
C ALA A 10 0.12 5.42 12.17
N ILE A 11 1.40 5.82 12.17
CA ILE A 11 2.28 5.67 11.01
C ILE A 11 2.48 4.19 10.69
N ALA A 12 2.81 3.36 11.68
CA ALA A 12 3.01 1.93 11.50
C ALA A 12 1.73 1.23 11.00
N LEU A 13 0.56 1.59 11.55
CA LEU A 13 -0.73 1.05 11.11
C LEU A 13 -1.02 1.44 9.65
N THR A 14 -0.78 2.69 9.29
CA THR A 14 -1.01 3.20 7.93
C THR A 14 -0.09 2.49 6.94
N ASP A 15 1.18 2.30 7.29
CA ASP A 15 2.16 1.64 6.43
C ASP A 15 1.81 0.16 6.20
N ILE A 16 1.40 -0.55 7.27
CA ILE A 16 0.90 -1.92 7.16
C ILE A 16 -0.35 -1.98 6.28
N ALA A 17 -1.31 -1.08 6.49
CA ALA A 17 -2.56 -1.05 5.70
C ALA A 17 -2.31 -0.79 4.22
N LEU A 18 -1.36 0.10 3.88
CA LEU A 18 -1.03 0.47 2.50
C LEU A 18 -0.25 -0.62 1.76
N GLN A 19 0.53 -1.45 2.48
CA GLN A 19 1.38 -2.48 1.89
C GLN A 19 0.81 -3.92 2.03
N LEU A 20 -0.36 -4.08 2.67
CA LEU A 20 -0.92 -5.39 3.01
C LEU A 20 -1.19 -6.27 1.79
N ASP A 21 -1.86 -5.72 0.78
CA ASP A 21 -2.20 -6.41 -0.47
C ASP A 21 -0.95 -6.89 -1.23
N ASN A 22 0.08 -6.03 -1.29
CA ASN A 22 1.36 -6.33 -1.88
C ASN A 22 2.09 -7.45 -1.12
N ALA A 23 2.11 -7.39 0.21
CA ALA A 23 2.72 -8.43 1.04
C ALA A 23 1.99 -9.78 0.90
N LEU A 24 0.65 -9.77 0.85
CA LEU A 24 -0.16 -10.97 0.64
C LEU A 24 0.12 -11.60 -0.73
N ALA A 25 0.17 -10.80 -1.80
CA ALA A 25 0.51 -11.27 -3.14
C ALA A 25 1.90 -11.92 -3.18
N ILE A 26 2.93 -11.25 -2.66
CA ILE A 26 4.30 -11.80 -2.63
C ILE A 26 4.35 -13.09 -1.79
N SER A 27 3.66 -13.13 -0.65
CA SER A 27 3.63 -14.32 0.21
C SER A 27 2.95 -15.51 -0.47
N SER A 28 1.88 -15.27 -1.24
CA SER A 28 1.18 -16.31 -2.00
C SER A 28 2.10 -16.95 -3.05
N VAL A 29 2.88 -16.15 -3.77
CA VAL A 29 3.86 -16.64 -4.75
C VAL A 29 5.00 -17.38 -4.05
N ALA A 30 5.52 -16.82 -2.96
CA ALA A 30 6.57 -17.45 -2.15
C ALA A 30 6.11 -18.76 -1.48
N SER A 31 4.82 -18.96 -1.25
CA SER A 31 4.30 -20.21 -0.69
C SER A 31 4.38 -21.40 -1.66
N THR A 32 4.45 -21.13 -2.96
CA THR A 32 4.48 -22.15 -4.04
C THR A 32 5.88 -22.72 -4.26
N VAL A 33 6.92 -22.09 -3.71
CA VAL A 33 8.34 -22.44 -3.93
C VAL A 33 8.97 -23.14 -2.71
N PRO A 34 10.03 -23.95 -2.92
CA PRO A 34 10.74 -24.67 -1.86
C PRO A 34 11.30 -23.72 -0.79
N PRO A 35 11.41 -24.14 0.48
CA PRO A 35 11.85 -23.29 1.61
C PRO A 35 13.16 -22.54 1.39
N ARG A 36 14.10 -23.17 0.66
CA ARG A 36 15.41 -22.61 0.30
C ARG A 36 15.32 -21.36 -0.59
N ASP A 37 14.29 -21.25 -1.43
CA ASP A 37 14.15 -20.20 -2.44
C ASP A 37 13.12 -19.12 -2.03
N ARG A 38 12.48 -19.29 -0.86
CA ARG A 38 11.43 -18.35 -0.38
C ARG A 38 11.97 -16.97 -0.05
N LEU A 39 13.08 -16.90 0.70
CA LEU A 39 13.69 -15.64 1.10
C LEU A 39 14.12 -14.75 -0.09
N PRO A 40 14.82 -15.24 -1.12
CA PRO A 40 15.17 -14.40 -2.26
C PRO A 40 13.94 -13.95 -3.05
N ILE A 41 12.88 -14.77 -3.14
CA ILE A 41 11.63 -14.39 -3.81
C ILE A 41 10.86 -13.33 -3.01
N LEU A 42 10.77 -13.49 -1.68
CA LEU A 42 10.22 -12.47 -0.79
C LEU A 42 11.00 -11.16 -0.89
N ALA A 43 12.32 -11.22 -0.76
CA ALA A 43 13.19 -10.05 -0.85
C ALA A 43 13.08 -9.37 -2.22
N GLY A 44 13.10 -10.14 -3.31
CA GLY A 44 12.94 -9.61 -4.67
C GLY A 44 11.58 -8.97 -4.89
N GLY A 45 10.50 -9.61 -4.43
CA GLY A 45 9.14 -9.07 -4.53
C GLY A 45 8.96 -7.78 -3.73
N VAL A 46 9.46 -7.74 -2.49
CA VAL A 46 9.40 -6.53 -1.64
C VAL A 46 10.25 -5.41 -2.26
N LEU A 47 11.44 -5.71 -2.75
CA LEU A 47 12.32 -4.72 -3.35
C LEU A 47 11.74 -4.15 -4.65
N LEU A 48 11.11 -5.00 -5.48
CA LEU A 48 10.39 -4.56 -6.67
C LEU A 48 9.18 -3.69 -6.31
N ALA A 49 8.38 -4.09 -5.32
CA ALA A 49 7.24 -3.30 -4.85
C ALA A 49 7.69 -1.94 -4.31
N ALA A 50 8.76 -1.91 -3.50
CA ALA A 50 9.33 -0.67 -2.97
C ALA A 50 9.89 0.25 -4.07
N ALA A 51 10.58 -0.31 -5.07
CA ALA A 51 11.08 0.45 -6.21
C ALA A 51 9.92 1.06 -7.03
N CYS A 52 8.87 0.28 -7.24
CA CYS A 52 7.66 0.73 -7.95
C CYS A 52 6.94 1.84 -7.17
N LEU A 53 6.76 1.66 -5.85
CA LEU A 53 6.16 2.65 -4.96
C LEU A 53 6.97 3.95 -4.96
N PHE A 54 8.29 3.87 -4.86
CA PHE A 54 9.16 5.04 -4.93
C PHE A 54 9.03 5.75 -6.29
N GLY A 55 9.05 5.01 -7.39
CA GLY A 55 8.86 5.54 -8.74
C GLY A 55 7.53 6.26 -8.89
N PHE A 56 6.42 5.62 -8.51
CA PHE A 56 5.10 6.23 -8.56
C PHE A 56 4.94 7.42 -7.63
N THR A 57 5.53 7.39 -6.44
CA THR A 57 5.50 8.52 -5.52
C THR A 57 6.28 9.70 -6.09
N PHE A 58 7.44 9.44 -6.70
CA PHE A 58 8.24 10.48 -7.35
C PHE A 58 7.49 11.11 -8.53
N LEU A 59 6.95 10.30 -9.44
CA LEU A 59 6.12 10.79 -10.56
C LEU A 59 4.86 11.51 -10.05
N GLY A 60 4.19 10.92 -9.07
CA GLY A 60 2.99 11.46 -8.45
C GLY A 60 3.23 12.81 -7.82
N SER A 61 4.34 12.99 -7.09
CA SER A 61 4.73 14.27 -6.49
C SER A 61 4.86 15.36 -7.56
N GLN A 62 5.56 15.05 -8.66
CA GLN A 62 5.75 16.01 -9.77
C GLN A 62 4.41 16.41 -10.43
N LEU A 63 3.48 15.47 -10.56
CA LEU A 63 2.14 15.73 -11.13
C LEU A 63 1.25 16.52 -10.16
N ILE A 64 1.29 16.15 -8.88
CA ILE A 64 0.52 16.78 -7.80
C ILE A 64 0.93 18.24 -7.62
N ASP A 65 2.22 18.57 -7.75
CA ASP A 65 2.71 19.95 -7.67
C ASP A 65 2.20 20.81 -8.84
N ARG A 66 1.93 20.21 -10.01
CA ARG A 66 1.35 20.92 -11.16
C ARG A 66 -0.17 21.00 -11.12
N ILE A 67 -0.85 20.04 -10.49
CA ILE A 67 -2.31 19.93 -10.49
C ILE A 67 -2.82 19.88 -9.04
N ALA A 68 -3.05 21.07 -8.47
CA ALA A 68 -3.47 21.22 -7.07
C ALA A 68 -4.77 20.47 -6.72
N TRP A 69 -5.69 20.29 -7.68
CA TRP A 69 -6.94 19.57 -7.51
C TRP A 69 -6.79 18.05 -7.46
N LEU A 70 -5.61 17.51 -7.78
CA LEU A 70 -5.41 16.06 -7.84
C LEU A 70 -5.48 15.41 -6.44
N LYS A 71 -4.98 16.08 -5.40
CA LYS A 71 -5.02 15.60 -4.00
C LYS A 71 -6.46 15.35 -3.51
N PRO A 72 -7.38 16.34 -3.54
CA PRO A 72 -8.75 16.11 -3.05
C PRO A 72 -9.53 15.13 -3.92
N VAL A 73 -9.34 15.14 -5.25
CA VAL A 73 -10.02 14.20 -6.17
C VAL A 73 -9.57 12.76 -5.92
N ALA A 74 -8.27 12.52 -5.73
CA ALA A 74 -7.75 11.20 -5.41
C ALA A 74 -8.33 10.69 -4.08
N GLY A 75 -8.34 11.53 -3.05
CA GLY A 75 -8.93 11.19 -1.75
C GLY A 75 -10.43 10.86 -1.82
N LEU A 76 -11.19 11.67 -2.55
CA LEU A 76 -12.62 11.43 -2.77
C LEU A 76 -12.86 10.11 -3.52
N THR A 77 -12.06 9.86 -4.55
CA THR A 77 -12.16 8.63 -5.35
C THR A 77 -11.88 7.39 -4.49
N LEU A 78 -10.82 7.42 -3.67
CA LEU A 78 -10.51 6.35 -2.72
C LEU A 78 -11.65 6.11 -1.73
N PHE A 79 -12.24 7.18 -1.18
CA PHE A 79 -13.36 7.08 -0.25
C PHE A 79 -14.60 6.43 -0.90
N VAL A 80 -14.94 6.85 -2.12
CA VAL A 80 -16.08 6.30 -2.87
C VAL A 80 -15.87 4.82 -3.20
N ILE A 81 -14.69 4.45 -3.71
CA ILE A 81 -14.37 3.06 -4.07
C ILE A 81 -14.35 2.18 -2.83
N GLY A 82 -13.72 2.62 -1.74
CA GLY A 82 -13.69 1.90 -0.47
C GLY A 82 -15.09 1.68 0.10
N GLY A 83 -15.92 2.72 0.11
CA GLY A 83 -17.32 2.60 0.54
C GLY A 83 -18.12 1.62 -0.32
N LYS A 84 -17.92 1.64 -1.64
CA LYS A 84 -18.55 0.70 -2.56
C LYS A 84 -18.13 -0.74 -2.28
N LEU A 85 -16.83 -1.00 -2.10
CA LEU A 85 -16.31 -2.34 -1.76
C LEU A 85 -16.93 -2.89 -0.47
N VAL A 86 -17.06 -2.05 0.56
CA VAL A 86 -17.72 -2.45 1.83
C VAL A 86 -19.20 -2.75 1.59
N TYR A 87 -19.92 -1.90 0.88
CA TYR A 87 -21.33 -2.12 0.58
C TYR A 87 -21.56 -3.41 -0.22
N ASP A 88 -20.73 -3.65 -1.25
CA ASP A 88 -20.80 -4.86 -2.08
C ASP A 88 -20.50 -6.11 -1.24
N TYR A 89 -19.53 -6.04 -0.32
CA TYR A 89 -19.20 -7.15 0.59
C TYR A 89 -20.36 -7.50 1.55
N PHE A 90 -21.07 -6.52 2.08
CA PHE A 90 -22.24 -6.76 2.96
C PHE A 90 -23.49 -7.21 2.20
N ARG A 91 -23.55 -6.99 0.89
CA ARG A 91 -24.69 -7.35 0.04
C ARG A 91 -24.55 -8.75 -0.58
N ALA A 92 -23.32 -9.27 -0.66
CA ALA A 92 -23.01 -10.65 -1.06
C ALA A 92 -23.31 -11.65 0.07
#